data_AF-A0A4E9FSB0-F1
#
_entry.id   AF-A0A4E9FSB0-F1
#
_cell.length_a   1.000
_cell.length_b   1.000
_cell.length_c   1.000
_cell.angle_alpha   90.00
_cell.angle_beta   90.00
_cell.angle_gamma   90.00
#
_symmetry.space_group_name_H-M   'P 1'
#
loop_
_entity.id
_entity.type
_entity.pdbx_description
1 polymer ?
#
loop_
_entity_poly.entity_id
_entity_poly.type
_entity_poly.pdbx_seq_one_letter_code
_entity_poly.pdbx_strand_id
1 'polypeptide(L)'
;MLADNGIRRLPKVMQWCREFGVKEVTVYALSLENFKRSRTEVDDLMTLFEHKLLQLLDERDKLTENGIRIQFFGNLKHLPRKLQQYMAKIELLTREHNSGTVNVCIAYTSQDELRRAFVTIAHGIQKGLLTTTDINECLISRCLDSRFSRDPDLLIRTSGETRLSDFLLWQCSKCQIYFDGVLWPNFDYWNLCKAIYFYQQSQIPLKRLNENCLMEQKPIDNENVLEFLRWADEERLEDLRQMSEAIC
;
A
#
# COMPACT_ATOMS: atom_id res chain seq x y z
N MET A 1 15.40 -12.72 -14.58
CA MET A 1 16.47 -11.69 -14.71
C MET A 1 15.95 -10.26 -14.53
N LEU A 2 14.90 -9.81 -15.25
CA LEU A 2 14.33 -8.46 -15.07
C LEU A 2 13.60 -8.26 -13.71
N ALA A 3 12.85 -9.27 -13.25
CA ALA A 3 12.16 -9.22 -11.96
C ALA A 3 13.14 -9.18 -10.76
N ASP A 4 14.18 -10.02 -10.76
CA ASP A 4 15.23 -10.03 -9.73
C ASP A 4 15.99 -8.69 -9.67
N ASN A 5 16.42 -8.16 -10.82
CA ASN A 5 17.05 -6.83 -10.89
C ASN A 5 16.11 -5.71 -10.42
N GLY A 6 14.81 -5.84 -10.69
CA GLY A 6 13.78 -4.92 -10.19
C GLY A 6 13.67 -4.94 -8.67
N ILE A 7 13.62 -6.11 -8.04
CA ILE A 7 13.53 -6.21 -6.57
C ILE A 7 14.79 -5.65 -5.91
N ARG A 8 15.97 -5.87 -6.50
CA ARG A 8 17.24 -5.31 -5.99
C ARG A 8 17.29 -3.78 -6.08
N ARG A 9 16.47 -3.16 -6.92
CA ARG A 9 16.41 -1.70 -7.05
C ARG A 9 15.66 -1.05 -5.90
N LEU A 10 14.63 -1.71 -5.38
CA LEU A 10 13.74 -1.15 -4.36
C LEU A 10 14.48 -0.67 -3.10
N PRO A 11 15.40 -1.44 -2.46
CA PRO A 11 16.13 -0.97 -1.28
C PRO A 11 16.91 0.33 -1.51
N LYS A 12 17.49 0.52 -2.71
CA LYS A 12 18.23 1.74 -3.05
C LYS A 12 17.29 2.94 -3.17
N VAL A 13 16.16 2.76 -3.86
CA VAL A 13 15.14 3.82 -3.98
C VAL A 13 14.60 4.20 -2.60
N MET A 14 14.34 3.20 -1.74
CA MET A 14 13.90 3.44 -0.37
C MET A 14 14.92 4.22 0.46
N GLN A 15 16.21 3.90 0.31
CA GLN A 15 17.29 4.64 0.96
C GLN A 15 17.29 6.10 0.50
N TRP A 16 17.21 6.37 -0.81
CA TRP A 16 17.19 7.74 -1.33
C TRP A 16 15.95 8.50 -0.87
N CYS A 17 14.77 7.88 -0.87
CA CYS A 17 13.56 8.47 -0.31
C CYS A 17 13.76 8.91 1.15
N ARG A 18 14.41 8.06 1.97
CA ARG A 18 14.74 8.40 3.36
C ARG A 18 15.72 9.59 3.45
N GLU A 19 16.73 9.64 2.58
CA GLU A 19 17.69 10.76 2.49
C GLU A 19 16.98 12.09 2.11
N PHE A 20 15.95 12.04 1.28
CA PHE A 20 15.09 13.19 0.96
C PHE A 20 14.03 13.51 2.03
N GLY A 21 13.98 12.75 3.14
CA GLY A 21 13.01 12.95 4.20
C GLY A 21 11.60 12.42 3.91
N VAL A 22 11.43 11.62 2.85
CA VAL A 22 10.17 10.95 2.52
C VAL A 22 9.86 9.93 3.62
N LYS A 23 8.66 10.04 4.21
CA LYS A 23 8.25 9.24 5.37
C LYS A 23 7.51 7.96 5.00
N GLU A 24 6.91 7.91 3.83
CA GLU A 24 6.07 6.80 3.40
C GLU A 24 6.27 6.52 1.91
N VAL A 25 6.43 5.25 1.55
CA VAL A 25 6.54 4.81 0.17
C VAL A 25 5.63 3.62 -0.07
N THR A 26 4.80 3.71 -1.11
CA THR A 26 3.93 2.62 -1.55
C THR A 26 4.45 2.08 -2.89
N VAL A 27 4.60 0.77 -3.01
CA VAL A 27 5.14 0.12 -4.21
C VAL A 27 4.18 -0.89 -4.80
N TYR A 28 4.06 -0.88 -6.13
CA TYR A 28 3.24 -1.86 -6.84
C TYR A 28 4.08 -3.08 -7.23
N ALA A 29 4.05 -4.11 -6.38
CA ALA A 29 4.87 -5.30 -6.57
C ALA A 29 4.23 -6.33 -7.51
N LEU A 30 2.92 -6.57 -7.38
CA LEU A 30 2.19 -7.50 -8.24
C LEU A 30 0.70 -7.16 -8.32
N SER A 31 0.18 -6.99 -9.54
CA SER A 31 -1.25 -6.78 -9.78
C SER A 31 -2.04 -8.09 -9.73
N LEU A 32 -3.33 -8.05 -9.35
CA LEU A 32 -4.24 -9.19 -9.56
C LEU A 32 -4.32 -9.59 -11.04
N GLU A 33 -4.19 -8.64 -11.97
CA GLU A 33 -4.18 -8.94 -13.40
C GLU A 33 -2.97 -9.78 -13.82
N ASN A 34 -1.87 -9.74 -13.07
CA ASN A 34 -0.67 -10.50 -13.39
C ASN A 34 -0.83 -12.01 -13.12
N PHE A 35 -1.84 -12.42 -12.36
CA PHE A 35 -2.19 -13.84 -12.21
C PHE A 35 -2.76 -14.47 -13.50
N LYS A 36 -3.09 -13.66 -14.52
CA LYS A 36 -3.48 -14.14 -15.86
C LYS A 36 -2.28 -14.55 -16.73
N ARG A 37 -1.04 -14.33 -16.26
CA ARG A 37 0.18 -14.73 -16.98
C ARG A 37 0.40 -16.24 -16.91
N SER A 38 1.45 -16.74 -17.56
CA SER A 38 1.76 -18.17 -17.52
C SER A 38 2.04 -18.62 -16.09
N ARG A 39 1.62 -19.84 -15.77
CA ARG A 39 1.78 -20.43 -14.43
C ARG A 39 3.25 -20.41 -13.98
N THR A 40 4.18 -20.69 -14.88
CA THR A 40 5.62 -20.66 -14.62
C THR A 40 6.11 -19.28 -14.20
N GLU A 41 5.68 -18.22 -14.89
CA GLU A 41 6.08 -16.85 -14.53
C GLU A 41 5.51 -16.44 -13.16
N VAL A 42 4.27 -16.82 -12.88
CA VAL A 42 3.64 -16.56 -11.58
C VAL A 42 4.38 -17.32 -10.47
N ASP A 43 4.69 -18.61 -10.66
CA ASP A 43 5.39 -19.44 -9.67
C ASP A 43 6.82 -18.91 -9.39
N ASP A 44 7.53 -18.44 -10.42
CA ASP A 44 8.84 -17.81 -10.27
C ASP A 44 8.76 -16.51 -9.44
N LEU A 45 7.74 -15.69 -9.68
CA LEU A 45 7.49 -14.47 -8.90
C LEU A 45 7.16 -14.79 -7.44
N MET A 46 6.30 -15.79 -7.18
CA MET A 46 5.97 -16.21 -5.82
C MET A 46 7.20 -16.70 -5.06
N THR A 47 8.05 -17.49 -5.71
CA THR A 47 9.32 -17.97 -5.14
C THR A 47 10.26 -16.83 -4.81
N LEU A 48 10.33 -15.81 -5.67
CA LEU A 48 11.15 -14.63 -5.46
C LEU A 48 10.64 -13.78 -4.28
N PHE A 49 9.32 -13.58 -4.16
CA PHE A 49 8.72 -12.93 -3.00
C PHE A 49 8.97 -13.74 -1.72
N GLU A 50 8.88 -15.07 -1.77
CA GLU A 50 9.10 -15.94 -0.61
C GLU A 50 10.51 -15.75 -0.04
N HIS A 51 11.52 -15.85 -0.91
CA HIS A 51 12.90 -15.60 -0.50
C HIS A 51 13.11 -14.21 0.09
N LYS A 52 12.46 -13.18 -0.49
CA LYS A 52 12.65 -11.81 -0.01
C LYS A 52 12.00 -11.56 1.35
N LEU A 53 10.80 -12.10 1.58
CA LEU A 53 10.13 -12.00 2.88
C LEU A 53 10.88 -12.82 3.95
N LEU A 54 11.38 -14.00 3.59
CA LEU A 54 12.19 -14.80 4.50
C LEU A 54 13.48 -14.06 4.89
N GLN A 55 14.18 -13.46 3.92
CA GLN A 55 15.34 -12.63 4.19
C GLN A 55 15.00 -11.46 5.15
N LEU A 56 13.86 -10.80 4.97
CA LEU A 56 13.42 -9.73 5.87
C LEU A 56 13.19 -10.23 7.30
N LEU A 57 12.61 -11.43 7.46
CA LEU A 57 12.42 -12.06 8.77
C LEU A 57 13.74 -12.48 9.41
N ASP A 58 14.68 -13.01 8.64
CA ASP A 58 16.02 -13.38 9.11
C ASP A 58 16.81 -12.13 9.56
N GLU A 59 16.57 -10.98 8.90
CA GLU A 59 17.17 -9.68 9.22
C GLU A 59 16.29 -8.81 10.16
N ARG A 60 15.40 -9.43 10.96
CA ARG A 60 14.44 -8.72 11.84
C ARG A 60 15.07 -7.70 12.79
N ASP A 61 16.29 -7.93 13.26
CA ASP A 61 16.97 -7.03 14.18
C ASP A 61 17.28 -5.69 13.49
N LYS A 62 17.69 -5.74 12.21
CA LYS A 62 17.88 -4.53 11.39
C LYS A 62 16.56 -3.84 11.05
N LEU A 63 15.47 -4.59 10.84
CA LEU A 63 14.15 -4.00 10.63
C LEU A 63 13.69 -3.22 11.86
N THR A 64 13.92 -3.78 13.04
CA THR A 64 13.60 -3.17 14.33
C THR A 64 14.46 -1.94 14.58
N GLU A 65 15.79 -2.04 14.37
CA GLU A 65 16.72 -0.91 14.52
C GLU A 65 16.37 0.26 13.60
N ASN A 66 15.98 -0.01 12.35
CA ASN A 66 15.55 1.04 11.42
C ASN A 66 14.17 1.62 11.77
N GLY A 67 13.36 0.92 12.57
CA GLY A 67 12.01 1.35 12.95
C GLY A 67 11.09 1.58 11.74
N ILE A 68 11.22 0.77 10.69
CA ILE A 68 10.37 0.86 9.50
C ILE A 68 9.14 -0.01 9.70
N ARG A 69 7.95 0.58 9.52
CA ARG A 69 6.67 -0.14 9.47
C ARG A 69 6.45 -0.69 8.06
N ILE A 70 6.15 -1.98 7.94
CA ILE A 70 5.86 -2.62 6.66
C ILE A 70 4.41 -3.10 6.66
N GLN A 71 3.67 -2.78 5.59
CA GLN A 71 2.27 -3.18 5.43
C GLN A 71 2.06 -3.80 4.04
N PHE A 72 1.12 -4.74 3.94
CA PHE A 72 0.77 -5.37 2.67
C PHE A 72 -0.66 -5.01 2.25
N PHE A 73 -0.79 -4.49 1.03
CA PHE A 73 -2.08 -4.13 0.43
C PHE A 73 -2.41 -5.13 -0.68
N GLY A 74 -3.68 -5.52 -0.77
CA GLY A 74 -4.18 -6.47 -1.76
C GLY A 74 -4.95 -7.63 -1.15
N ASN A 75 -5.46 -8.50 -2.03
CA ASN A 75 -6.22 -9.67 -1.64
C ASN A 75 -5.27 -10.85 -1.41
N LEU A 76 -4.64 -10.85 -0.23
CA LEU A 76 -3.60 -11.80 0.16
C LEU A 76 -4.06 -13.26 0.14
N LYS A 77 -5.37 -13.52 0.21
CA LYS A 77 -5.97 -14.86 0.12
C LYS A 77 -5.66 -15.57 -1.21
N HIS A 78 -5.30 -14.83 -2.26
CA HIS A 78 -4.86 -15.40 -3.55
C HIS A 78 -3.40 -15.89 -3.55
N LEU A 79 -2.62 -15.58 -2.52
CA LEU A 79 -1.22 -15.96 -2.44
C LEU A 79 -1.05 -17.34 -1.80
N PRO A 80 0.06 -18.06 -2.06
CA PRO A 80 0.45 -19.22 -1.28
C PRO A 80 0.41 -18.97 0.24
N ARG A 81 -0.06 -19.94 1.02
CA ARG A 81 -0.21 -19.83 2.49
C ARG A 81 1.09 -19.40 3.19
N LYS A 82 2.24 -19.91 2.75
CA LYS A 82 3.56 -19.52 3.28
C LYS A 82 3.85 -18.03 3.12
N LEU A 83 3.51 -17.44 1.97
CA LEU A 83 3.66 -16.00 1.75
C LEU A 83 2.75 -15.20 2.69
N GLN A 84 1.49 -15.61 2.81
CA GLN A 84 0.54 -14.97 3.74
C GLN A 84 1.09 -14.97 5.17
N GLN A 85 1.63 -16.10 5.63
CA GLN A 85 2.26 -16.24 6.95
C GLN A 85 3.44 -15.29 7.14
N TYR A 86 4.39 -15.24 6.18
CA TYR A 86 5.55 -14.36 6.29
C TYR A 86 5.16 -12.89 6.27
N MET A 87 4.21 -12.50 5.41
CA MET A 87 3.65 -11.14 5.38
C MET A 87 3.01 -10.77 6.72
N ALA A 88 2.18 -11.66 7.28
CA ALA A 88 1.53 -11.43 8.56
C ALA A 88 2.54 -11.29 9.71
N LYS A 89 3.58 -12.13 9.75
CA LYS A 89 4.66 -12.02 10.74
C LYS A 89 5.41 -10.68 10.63
N ILE A 90 5.70 -10.21 9.41
CA ILE A 90 6.37 -8.93 9.19
C ILE A 90 5.47 -7.75 9.59
N GLU A 91 4.20 -7.77 9.21
CA GLU A 91 3.24 -6.69 9.54
C GLU A 91 3.02 -6.60 11.06
N LEU A 92 2.92 -7.74 11.76
CA LEU A 92 2.84 -7.79 13.22
C LEU A 92 4.13 -7.31 13.90
N LEU A 93 5.29 -7.79 13.44
CA LEU A 93 6.61 -7.41 13.98
C LEU A 93 6.85 -5.90 13.89
N THR A 94 6.43 -5.28 12.78
CA THR A 94 6.75 -3.88 12.48
C THR A 94 5.61 -2.90 12.75
N ARG A 95 4.50 -3.37 13.34
CA ARG A 95 3.25 -2.61 13.48
C ARG A 95 3.40 -1.28 14.23
N GLU A 96 4.16 -1.30 15.32
CA GLU A 96 4.38 -0.14 16.21
C GLU A 96 5.54 0.76 15.76
N HIS A 97 6.21 0.41 14.67
CA HIS A 97 7.30 1.21 14.12
C HIS A 97 6.77 2.53 13.52
N ASN A 98 7.57 3.60 13.64
CA ASN A 98 7.14 4.95 13.24
C ASN A 98 8.23 5.81 12.58
N SER A 99 9.43 5.28 12.34
CA SER A 99 10.53 6.03 11.67
C SER A 99 10.25 6.24 10.18
N GLY A 100 9.44 5.37 9.58
CA GLY A 100 8.93 5.47 8.21
C GLY A 100 8.06 4.25 7.86
N THR A 101 7.28 4.35 6.78
CA THR A 101 6.33 3.32 6.34
C THR A 101 6.63 2.85 4.93
N VAL A 102 6.58 1.53 4.71
CA VAL A 102 6.64 0.92 3.39
C VAL A 102 5.38 0.09 3.17
N ASN A 103 4.61 0.43 2.15
CA ASN A 103 3.42 -0.30 1.77
C ASN A 103 3.71 -1.10 0.50
N VAL A 104 3.47 -2.41 0.54
CA VAL A 104 3.72 -3.31 -0.59
C VAL A 104 2.39 -3.78 -1.14
N CYS A 105 2.02 -3.32 -2.34
CA CYS A 105 0.82 -3.75 -3.04
C CYS A 105 1.11 -5.05 -3.81
N ILE A 106 0.53 -6.15 -3.37
CA ILE A 106 0.73 -7.51 -3.91
C ILE A 106 -0.61 -8.24 -4.01
N ALA A 107 -0.88 -8.86 -5.15
CA ALA A 107 -2.23 -9.31 -5.48
C ALA A 107 -3.25 -8.17 -5.28
N TYR A 108 -2.89 -6.98 -5.77
CA TYR A 108 -3.64 -5.74 -5.56
C TYR A 108 -4.20 -5.19 -6.88
N THR A 109 -5.42 -4.67 -6.83
CA THR A 109 -5.94 -3.65 -7.75
C THR A 109 -6.84 -2.70 -6.95
N SER A 110 -6.96 -1.44 -7.38
CA SER A 110 -7.76 -0.45 -6.67
C SER A 110 -9.25 -0.77 -6.71
N GLN A 111 -9.75 -1.34 -7.81
CA GLN A 111 -11.14 -1.82 -7.88
C GLN A 111 -11.43 -2.95 -6.90
N ASP A 112 -10.52 -3.92 -6.72
CA ASP A 112 -10.72 -4.97 -5.71
C ASP A 112 -10.61 -4.42 -4.28
N GLU A 113 -9.69 -3.49 -4.02
CA GLU A 113 -9.60 -2.80 -2.73
C GLU A 113 -10.92 -2.11 -2.37
N LEU A 114 -11.50 -1.33 -3.30
CA LEU A 114 -12.80 -0.68 -3.10
C LEU A 114 -13.91 -1.69 -2.85
N ARG A 115 -13.96 -2.78 -3.62
CA ARG A 115 -14.93 -3.86 -3.41
C ARG A 115 -14.80 -4.45 -1.99
N ARG A 116 -13.58 -4.72 -1.51
CA ARG A 116 -13.34 -5.23 -0.14
C ARG A 116 -13.74 -4.23 0.94
N ALA A 117 -13.46 -2.95 0.73
CA ALA A 117 -13.90 -1.87 1.62
C ALA A 117 -15.44 -1.81 1.72
N PHE A 118 -16.14 -1.86 0.58
CA PHE A 118 -17.61 -1.85 0.56
C PHE A 118 -18.23 -3.08 1.22
N VAL A 119 -17.63 -4.27 1.05
CA VAL A 119 -18.06 -5.48 1.77
C VAL A 119 -17.91 -5.30 3.28
N THR A 120 -16.81 -4.69 3.74
CA THR A 120 -16.57 -4.43 5.17
C THR A 120 -17.61 -3.47 5.74
N ILE A 121 -17.93 -2.39 5.01
CA ILE A 121 -19.01 -1.44 5.38
C ILE A 121 -20.36 -2.15 5.45
N ALA A 122 -20.69 -3.00 4.46
CA ALA A 122 -21.93 -3.75 4.43
C ALA A 122 -22.07 -4.69 5.63
N HIS A 123 -20.98 -5.36 6.06
CA HIS A 123 -20.97 -6.14 7.29
C HIS A 123 -21.20 -5.28 8.54
N GLY A 124 -20.61 -4.07 8.59
CA GLY A 124 -20.87 -3.11 9.67
C GLY A 124 -22.34 -2.73 9.79
N ILE A 125 -23.02 -2.49 8.66
CA ILE A 125 -24.46 -2.22 8.61
C ILE A 125 -25.26 -3.43 9.09
N GLN A 126 -24.92 -4.64 8.61
CA GLN A 126 -25.61 -5.86 9.00
C GLN A 126 -25.50 -6.15 10.51
N LYS A 127 -24.37 -5.78 11.12
CA LYS A 127 -24.14 -5.89 12.57
C LYS A 127 -24.81 -4.76 13.38
N GLY A 128 -25.43 -3.77 12.72
CA GLY A 128 -26.04 -2.61 13.37
C GLY A 128 -25.03 -1.59 13.90
N LEU A 129 -23.76 -1.69 13.51
CA LEU A 129 -22.69 -0.74 13.90
C LEU A 129 -22.69 0.53 13.03
N LEU A 130 -23.29 0.44 11.84
CA LEU A 130 -23.39 1.53 10.88
C LEU A 130 -24.81 1.64 10.33
N THR A 131 -25.15 2.84 9.86
CA THR A 131 -26.30 3.11 9.01
C THR A 131 -25.85 3.60 7.63
N THR A 132 -26.73 3.57 6.64
CA THR A 132 -26.41 4.09 5.30
C THR A 132 -26.08 5.58 5.29
N THR A 133 -26.59 6.35 6.26
CA THR A 133 -26.29 7.78 6.41
C THR A 133 -24.89 8.06 6.95
N ASP A 134 -24.21 7.05 7.51
CA ASP A 134 -22.84 7.17 7.99
C ASP A 134 -21.80 7.03 6.86
N ILE A 135 -22.23 6.53 5.69
CA ILE A 135 -21.34 6.31 4.55
C ILE A 135 -20.99 7.66 3.91
N ASN A 136 -19.70 7.97 3.93
CA ASN A 136 -19.08 9.09 3.24
C ASN A 136 -17.65 8.72 2.80
N GLU A 137 -16.98 9.62 2.09
CA GLU A 137 -15.62 9.45 1.57
C GLU A 137 -14.61 9.15 2.68
N CYS A 138 -14.82 9.71 3.87
CA CYS A 138 -13.96 9.49 5.02
C CYS A 138 -14.07 8.05 5.52
N LEU A 139 -15.29 7.54 5.71
CA LEU A 139 -15.52 6.15 6.10
C LEU A 139 -14.94 5.17 5.06
N ILE A 140 -15.16 5.44 3.77
CA ILE A 140 -14.62 4.62 2.68
C ILE A 140 -13.09 4.57 2.77
N SER A 141 -12.44 5.72 2.89
CA SER A 141 -10.97 5.81 3.02
C SER A 141 -10.44 5.03 4.23
N ARG A 142 -11.18 5.02 5.34
CA ARG A 142 -10.85 4.26 6.55
C ARG A 142 -11.08 2.76 6.42
N CYS A 143 -11.77 2.29 5.38
CA CYS A 143 -11.99 0.87 5.09
C CYS A 143 -11.06 0.33 3.98
N LEU A 144 -10.24 1.18 3.35
CA LEU A 144 -9.23 0.76 2.37
C LEU A 144 -8.03 0.07 3.05
N ASP A 145 -7.19 -0.62 2.28
CA ASP A 145 -5.96 -1.19 2.83
C ASP A 145 -5.03 -0.08 3.35
N SER A 146 -5.06 1.09 2.70
CA SER A 146 -4.30 2.29 3.05
C SER A 146 -4.83 3.07 4.25
N ARG A 147 -5.74 2.54 5.07
CA ARG A 147 -6.40 3.29 6.17
C ARG A 147 -5.48 3.87 7.24
N PHE A 148 -4.26 3.33 7.38
CA PHE A 148 -3.22 3.84 8.29
C PHE A 148 -2.12 4.64 7.58
N SER A 149 -2.30 4.88 6.29
CA SER A 149 -1.36 5.53 5.40
C SER A 149 -1.91 6.87 4.96
N ARG A 150 -1.01 7.79 4.60
CA ARG A 150 -1.42 9.04 3.96
C ARG A 150 -1.63 8.80 2.47
N ASP A 151 -2.52 9.60 1.88
CA ASP A 151 -2.63 9.64 0.42
C ASP A 151 -1.29 10.10 -0.19
N PRO A 152 -0.87 9.52 -1.31
CA PRO A 152 0.39 9.84 -1.94
C PRO A 152 0.39 11.28 -2.48
N ASP A 153 1.48 11.98 -2.20
CA ASP A 153 1.79 13.28 -2.79
C ASP A 153 2.21 13.17 -4.26
N LEU A 154 2.97 12.12 -4.58
CA LEU A 154 3.59 11.87 -5.87
C LEU A 154 3.55 10.37 -6.20
N LEU A 155 2.97 10.05 -7.35
CA LEU A 155 2.98 8.73 -7.96
C LEU A 155 3.96 8.75 -9.12
N ILE A 156 4.95 7.86 -9.07
CA ILE A 156 5.95 7.69 -10.12
C ILE A 156 5.65 6.40 -10.86
N ARG A 157 5.52 6.47 -12.18
CA ARG A 157 5.44 5.30 -13.04
C ARG A 157 6.53 5.31 -14.08
N THR A 158 7.35 4.26 -14.06
CA THR A 158 8.45 4.03 -15.00
C THR A 158 7.98 3.39 -16.30
N SER A 159 8.92 3.11 -17.21
CA SER A 159 8.76 2.42 -18.50
C SER A 159 7.98 3.18 -19.58
N GLY A 160 7.77 4.48 -19.42
CA GLY A 160 7.13 5.34 -20.42
C GLY A 160 5.62 5.16 -20.58
N GLU A 161 5.00 4.34 -19.72
CA GLU A 161 3.58 4.02 -19.79
C GLU A 161 2.74 5.10 -19.10
N THR A 162 1.81 5.74 -19.82
CA THR A 162 1.01 6.88 -19.35
C THR A 162 -0.39 6.48 -18.83
N ARG A 163 -0.46 5.41 -18.03
CA ARG A 163 -1.70 4.94 -17.38
C ARG A 163 -1.45 4.63 -15.91
N LEU A 164 -2.50 4.43 -15.11
CA LEU A 164 -2.34 4.00 -13.71
C LEU A 164 -2.38 2.47 -13.52
N SER A 165 -3.00 1.73 -14.46
CA SER A 165 -3.15 0.26 -14.36
C SER A 165 -3.79 -0.20 -13.04
N ASP A 166 -4.90 0.45 -12.67
CA ASP A 166 -5.69 0.09 -11.49
C ASP A 166 -4.87 0.14 -10.18
N PHE A 167 -3.98 1.14 -10.07
CA PHE A 167 -3.13 1.37 -8.90
C PHE A 167 -3.56 2.62 -8.15
N LEU A 168 -3.93 2.47 -6.88
CA LEU A 168 -4.26 3.56 -5.94
C LEU A 168 -5.22 4.61 -6.50
N LEU A 169 -6.26 4.21 -7.23
CA LEU A 169 -7.14 5.15 -7.95
C LEU A 169 -7.85 6.11 -7.00
N TRP A 170 -8.27 5.63 -5.82
CA TRP A 170 -8.91 6.45 -4.78
C TRP A 170 -7.90 7.42 -4.15
N GLN A 171 -6.77 6.88 -3.68
CA GLN A 171 -5.74 7.60 -2.93
C GLN A 171 -5.04 8.65 -3.82
N CYS A 172 -4.91 8.39 -5.12
CA CYS A 172 -4.27 9.30 -6.06
C CYS A 172 -5.16 10.44 -6.58
N SER A 173 -6.37 10.63 -6.04
CA SER A 173 -7.31 11.68 -6.50
C SER A 173 -6.71 13.10 -6.48
N LYS A 174 -5.78 13.37 -5.56
CA LYS A 174 -5.09 14.67 -5.38
C LYS A 174 -3.57 14.58 -5.56
N CYS A 175 -3.08 13.45 -6.06
CA CYS A 175 -1.66 13.14 -6.20
C CYS A 175 -1.08 13.73 -7.50
N GLN A 176 0.19 14.13 -7.50
CA GLN A 176 0.91 14.36 -8.76
C GLN A 176 1.30 13.06 -9.42
N ILE A 177 1.14 12.97 -10.73
CA ILE A 177 1.49 11.77 -11.49
C ILE A 177 2.67 12.11 -12.39
N TYR A 178 3.78 11.41 -12.19
CA TYR A 178 5.01 11.56 -12.95
C TYR A 178 5.31 10.28 -13.73
N PHE A 179 5.35 10.38 -15.05
CA PHE A 179 5.72 9.28 -15.94
C PHE A 179 7.19 9.44 -16.37
N ASP A 180 8.01 8.43 -16.09
CA ASP A 180 9.41 8.37 -16.51
C ASP A 180 9.59 7.27 -17.57
N GLY A 181 10.33 7.58 -18.64
CA GLY A 181 10.65 6.64 -19.70
C GLY A 181 11.64 5.54 -19.29
N VAL A 182 12.39 5.74 -18.20
CA VAL A 182 13.38 4.77 -17.73
C VAL A 182 12.72 3.45 -17.32
N LEU A 183 13.35 2.31 -17.62
CA LEU A 183 12.90 1.02 -17.09
C LEU A 183 13.21 0.93 -15.59
N TRP A 184 12.32 0.32 -14.80
CA TRP A 184 12.48 0.22 -13.34
C TRP A 184 13.86 -0.30 -12.88
N PRO A 185 14.44 -1.38 -13.45
CA PRO A 185 15.77 -1.83 -13.07
C PRO A 185 16.87 -0.78 -13.26
N ASN A 186 16.66 0.22 -14.11
CA ASN A 186 17.59 1.30 -14.44
C ASN A 186 17.24 2.63 -13.75
N PHE A 187 16.14 2.70 -13.00
CA PHE A 187 15.76 3.90 -12.27
C PHE A 187 16.84 4.26 -11.25
N ASP A 188 17.38 5.48 -11.33
CA ASP A 188 18.49 5.92 -10.50
C ASP A 188 18.13 7.12 -9.60
N TYR A 189 19.13 7.59 -8.85
CA TYR A 189 18.98 8.74 -7.95
C TYR A 189 18.53 10.00 -8.69
N TRP A 190 19.03 10.23 -9.90
CA TRP A 190 18.68 11.41 -10.69
C TRP A 190 17.26 11.34 -11.25
N ASN A 191 16.76 10.15 -11.57
CA ASN A 191 15.35 9.96 -11.90
C ASN A 191 14.45 10.35 -10.71
N LEU A 192 14.80 9.94 -9.49
CA LEU A 192 14.06 10.34 -8.28
C LEU A 192 14.12 11.87 -8.08
N CYS A 193 15.29 12.48 -8.23
CA CYS A 193 15.45 13.94 -8.15
C CYS A 193 14.54 14.67 -9.14
N LYS A 194 14.48 14.21 -10.40
CA LYS A 194 13.60 14.80 -11.43
C LYS A 194 12.13 14.69 -11.05
N ALA A 195 11.70 13.55 -10.54
CA ALA A 195 10.33 13.33 -10.10
C ALA A 195 9.95 14.23 -8.90
N ILE A 196 10.84 14.35 -7.91
CA ILE A 196 10.65 15.25 -6.76
C ILE A 196 10.62 16.72 -7.22
N TYR A 197 11.53 17.12 -8.11
CA TYR A 197 11.54 18.47 -8.65
C TYR A 197 10.25 18.80 -9.41
N PHE A 198 9.74 17.86 -10.21
CA PHE A 198 8.45 17.98 -10.88
C PHE A 198 7.32 18.20 -9.86
N TYR A 199 7.26 17.41 -8.80
CA TYR A 199 6.28 17.60 -7.72
C TYR A 199 6.38 19.00 -7.08
N GLN A 200 7.59 19.47 -6.79
CA GLN A 200 7.83 20.80 -6.22
C GLN A 200 7.35 21.92 -7.13
N GLN A 201 7.51 21.80 -8.45
CA GLN A 201 6.98 22.77 -9.41
C GLN A 201 5.44 22.78 -9.46
N SER A 202 4.82 21.62 -9.29
CA SER A 202 3.35 21.45 -9.35
C SER A 202 2.61 21.79 -8.04
N GLN A 203 3.34 22.09 -6.95
CA GLN A 203 2.77 22.36 -5.62
C GLN A 203 1.82 23.58 -5.58
N ILE A 204 2.12 24.65 -6.31
CA ILE A 204 1.33 25.89 -6.25
C ILE A 204 -0.09 25.70 -6.83
N PRO A 205 -0.27 25.10 -8.02
CA PRO A 205 -1.59 24.72 -8.53
C PRO A 205 -2.37 23.78 -7.59
N LEU A 206 -1.69 22.81 -6.98
CA LEU A 206 -2.31 21.79 -6.13
C LEU A 206 -2.93 22.32 -4.84
N LYS A 207 -2.22 23.22 -4.15
CA LYS A 207 -2.74 23.80 -2.90
C LYS A 207 -4.10 24.45 -3.12
N ARG A 208 -4.27 25.18 -4.24
CA ARG A 208 -5.55 25.82 -4.61
C ARG A 208 -6.66 24.80 -4.91
N LEU A 209 -6.35 23.68 -5.56
CA LEU A 209 -7.32 22.61 -5.83
C LEU A 209 -7.74 21.91 -4.54
N ASN A 210 -6.78 21.64 -3.65
CA ASN A 210 -7.04 20.93 -2.40
C ASN A 210 -7.84 21.77 -1.40
N GLU A 211 -7.60 23.09 -1.33
CA GLU A 211 -8.37 24.03 -0.52
C GLU A 211 -9.86 24.02 -0.89
N ASN A 212 -10.19 23.94 -2.18
CA ASN A 212 -11.58 23.87 -2.65
C ASN A 212 -12.27 22.55 -2.26
N CYS A 213 -11.55 21.42 -2.26
CA CYS A 213 -12.12 20.12 -1.90
C CYS A 213 -12.21 19.87 -0.39
N LEU A 214 -11.43 20.58 0.44
CA LEU A 214 -11.42 20.37 1.90
C LEU A 214 -12.60 21.06 2.61
N MET A 215 -13.29 21.99 1.95
CA MET A 215 -14.48 22.65 2.51
C MET A 215 -15.72 21.74 2.65
N GLU A 216 -15.67 20.51 2.13
CA GLU A 216 -16.81 19.58 2.09
C GLU A 216 -16.69 18.39 3.08
N GLN A 217 -15.58 18.25 3.80
CA GLN A 217 -15.37 17.10 4.68
C GLN A 217 -16.01 17.32 6.06
N LYS A 218 -17.08 16.57 6.37
CA LYS A 218 -17.59 16.44 7.74
C LYS A 218 -16.60 15.64 8.60
N PRO A 219 -16.28 16.10 9.82
CA PRO A 219 -15.44 15.34 10.74
C PRO A 219 -16.13 14.02 11.15
N ILE A 220 -15.31 12.99 11.42
CA ILE A 220 -15.74 11.72 12.01
C ILE A 220 -15.99 11.94 13.52
N ASP A 221 -17.05 12.66 13.86
CA ASP A 221 -17.47 12.85 15.24
C ASP A 221 -18.65 11.91 15.62
N ASN A 222 -18.90 10.88 14.81
CA ASN A 222 -19.94 9.89 15.08
C ASN A 222 -19.35 8.70 15.85
N GLU A 223 -19.80 8.54 17.10
CA GLU A 223 -19.38 7.46 18.01
C GLU A 223 -19.59 6.06 17.40
N ASN A 224 -20.69 5.85 16.66
CA ASN A 224 -20.97 4.58 15.98
C ASN A 224 -19.92 4.26 14.91
N VAL A 225 -19.47 5.29 14.17
CA VAL A 225 -18.42 5.11 13.16
C VAL A 225 -17.10 4.73 13.83
N LEU A 226 -16.76 5.35 14.96
CA LEU A 226 -15.56 5.00 15.71
C LEU A 226 -15.63 3.57 16.28
N GLU A 227 -16.79 3.13 16.75
CA GLU A 227 -17.01 1.75 17.21
C GLU A 227 -16.85 0.75 16.07
N PHE A 228 -17.47 1.01 14.92
CA PHE A 228 -17.30 0.20 13.71
C PHE A 228 -15.83 0.10 13.29
N LEU A 229 -15.10 1.22 13.28
CA LEU A 229 -13.69 1.23 12.89
C LEU A 229 -12.82 0.41 13.85
N ARG A 230 -13.08 0.48 15.16
CA ARG A 230 -12.40 -0.37 16.15
C ARG A 230 -12.68 -1.85 15.88
N TRP A 231 -13.94 -2.22 15.67
CA TRP A 231 -14.32 -3.59 15.32
C TRP A 231 -13.61 -4.08 14.06
N ALA A 232 -13.59 -3.28 12.98
CA ALA A 232 -12.94 -3.65 11.74
C ALA A 232 -11.41 -3.82 11.89
N ASP A 233 -10.76 -2.97 12.70
CA ASP A 233 -9.34 -3.09 13.01
C ASP A 233 -9.02 -4.32 13.87
N GLU A 234 -9.88 -4.66 14.83
CA GLU A 234 -9.77 -5.87 15.65
C GLU A 234 -9.90 -7.15 14.82
N GLU A 235 -10.91 -7.24 13.95
CA GLU A 235 -11.10 -8.38 13.04
C GLU A 235 -9.87 -8.59 12.15
N ARG A 236 -9.33 -7.51 11.58
CA ARG A 236 -8.13 -7.61 10.74
C ARG A 236 -6.90 -8.01 11.55
N LEU A 237 -6.76 -7.53 12.78
CA LEU A 237 -5.65 -7.91 13.64
C LEU A 237 -5.72 -9.40 14.01
N GLU A 238 -6.92 -9.91 14.26
CA GLU A 238 -7.15 -11.32 14.52
C GLU A 238 -6.87 -12.18 13.29
N ASP A 239 -7.33 -11.77 12.11
CA ASP A 239 -6.98 -12.40 10.82
C ASP A 239 -5.46 -12.47 10.62
N LEU A 240 -4.73 -11.39 10.92
CA LEU A 240 -3.26 -11.36 10.83
C LEU A 240 -2.61 -12.34 11.81
N ARG A 241 -3.10 -12.41 13.06
CA ARG A 241 -2.57 -13.36 14.06
C ARG A 241 -2.78 -14.80 13.60
N GLN A 242 -3.99 -15.14 13.18
CA GLN A 242 -4.32 -16.47 12.65
C GLN A 242 -3.47 -16.82 11.42
N MET A 243 -3.29 -15.87 10.49
CA MET A 243 -2.40 -16.06 9.35
C MET A 243 -0.94 -16.26 9.77
N SER A 244 -0.47 -15.60 10.82
CA SER A 244 0.91 -15.73 11.31
C SER A 244 1.18 -17.06 12.04
N GLU A 245 0.15 -17.61 12.69
CA GLU A 245 0.21 -18.81 13.53
C GLU A 245 -0.13 -20.10 12.80
N ALA A 246 -0.75 -20.04 11.61
CA ALA A 246 -1.16 -21.22 10.85
C ALA A 246 0.01 -22.19 10.63
N ILE A 247 0.12 -23.23 11.47
CA ILE A 247 1.05 -24.36 11.32
C ILE A 247 0.27 -25.52 10.70
N CYS A 248 0.68 -25.88 9.48
CA CYS A 248 0.88 -27.22 8.95
C CYS A 248 1.14 -27.11 7.44
#